data_AF-A0A5P2CWZ1-F1
#
_entry.id   AF-A0A5P2CWZ1-F1
#
_cell.length_a   1.000
_cell.length_b   1.000
_cell.length_c   1.000
_cell.angle_alpha   90.00
_cell.angle_beta   90.00
_cell.angle_gamma   90.00
#
_symmetry.space_group_name_H-M   'P 1'
#
loop_
_entity.id
_entity.type
_entity.pdbx_description
1 polymer ?
#
loop_
_entity_poly.entity_id
_entity_poly.type
_entity_poly.pdbx_seq_one_letter_code
_entity_poly.pdbx_strand_id
1 'polypeptide(L)'
;MEELEQPAVNYDGVEFPDARLQVVAMLSSLARPAYQQRVWLADIREPGDVDDLTMVINILDDTRVLEDPEGVVGEVLRNQNEARAMRELTSLLYPLIDELGEAPDSEYLASRRWPAVVEAARKALRSMA
;
A
#
# COMPACT_ATOMS: atom_id res chain seq x y z
N MET A 1 6.66 15.32 34.89
CA MET A 1 5.58 14.81 34.04
C MET A 1 6.12 13.52 33.49
N GLU A 2 5.63 12.42 34.05
CA GLU A 2 6.00 11.07 33.63
C GLU A 2 5.14 10.78 32.41
N GLU A 3 5.79 10.71 31.24
CA GLU A 3 5.17 10.34 29.98
C GLU A 3 4.72 8.89 30.14
N LEU A 4 3.40 8.69 30.28
CA LEU A 4 2.80 7.37 30.37
C LEU A 4 2.94 6.73 28.99
N GLU A 5 4.04 5.99 28.78
CA GLU A 5 4.12 4.99 27.71
C GLU A 5 2.97 4.00 27.94
N GLN A 6 1.88 4.23 27.23
CA GLN A 6 0.80 3.26 27.18
C GLN A 6 1.36 2.04 26.43
N PRO A 7 1.29 0.83 27.01
CA PRO A 7 1.76 -0.35 26.31
C PRO A 7 0.99 -0.46 25.00
N ALA A 8 1.72 -0.48 23.88
CA ALA A 8 1.14 -0.64 22.55
C ALA A 8 0.23 -1.87 22.60
N VAL A 9 -1.08 -1.63 22.54
CA VAL A 9 -2.03 -2.72 22.69
C VAL A 9 -2.01 -3.50 21.38
N ASN A 10 -1.29 -4.61 21.43
CA ASN A 10 -1.04 -5.49 20.30
C ASN A 10 -2.30 -6.31 19.99
N TYR A 11 -3.32 -5.65 19.42
CA TYR A 11 -4.59 -6.28 19.07
C TYR A 11 -4.50 -7.14 17.80
N ASP A 12 -3.42 -7.00 17.01
CA ASP A 12 -3.33 -7.59 15.67
C ASP A 12 -2.01 -8.34 15.37
N GLY A 13 -1.18 -8.56 16.39
CA GLY A 13 0.12 -9.21 16.27
C GLY A 13 1.25 -8.30 15.77
N VAL A 14 1.05 -6.99 15.75
CA VAL A 14 2.02 -5.98 15.32
C VAL A 14 2.04 -4.77 16.26
N GLU A 15 3.15 -4.03 16.30
CA GLU A 15 3.35 -2.83 17.13
C GLU A 15 2.47 -1.65 16.69
N PHE A 16 2.27 -1.47 15.38
CA PHE A 16 1.54 -0.35 14.79
C PHE A 16 0.31 -0.83 13.99
N PRO A 17 -0.79 -1.20 14.68
CA PRO A 17 -2.00 -1.70 14.03
C PRO A 17 -2.69 -0.67 13.13
N ASP A 18 -2.63 0.63 13.47
CA ASP A 18 -3.23 1.68 12.63
C ASP A 18 -2.49 1.84 11.30
N ALA A 19 -1.16 1.80 11.32
CA ALA A 19 -0.34 1.80 10.10
C ALA A 19 -0.65 0.56 9.23
N ARG A 20 -0.82 -0.60 9.86
CA ARG A 20 -1.25 -1.82 9.17
C ARG A 20 -2.60 -1.65 8.47
N LEU A 21 -3.59 -1.04 9.13
CA LEU A 21 -4.90 -0.78 8.52
C LEU A 21 -4.80 0.17 7.32
N GLN A 22 -3.93 1.19 7.40
CA GLN A 22 -3.66 2.09 6.29
C GLN A 22 -3.05 1.33 5.09
N VAL A 23 -2.04 0.47 5.33
CA VAL A 23 -1.45 -0.37 4.27
C VAL A 23 -2.52 -1.26 3.62
N VAL A 24 -3.38 -1.90 4.41
CA VAL A 24 -4.48 -2.72 3.90
C VAL A 24 -5.44 -1.89 3.03
N ALA A 25 -5.78 -0.67 3.44
CA ALA A 25 -6.62 0.23 2.65
C ALA A 25 -5.97 0.59 1.31
N MET A 26 -4.68 0.95 1.31
CA MET A 26 -3.95 1.32 0.10
C MET A 26 -3.79 0.15 -0.88
N LEU A 27 -3.49 -1.05 -0.36
CA LEU A 27 -3.44 -2.28 -1.17
C LEU A 27 -4.81 -2.62 -1.77
N SER A 28 -5.90 -2.36 -1.03
CA SER A 28 -7.26 -2.53 -1.53
C SER A 28 -7.56 -1.60 -2.70
N SER A 29 -7.13 -0.35 -2.65
CA SER A 29 -7.26 0.60 -3.77
C SER A 29 -6.40 0.19 -4.98
N LEU A 30 -5.15 -0.24 -4.76
CA LEU A 30 -4.28 -0.78 -5.82
C LEU A 30 -4.80 -2.09 -6.45
N ALA A 31 -5.56 -2.88 -5.71
CA ALA A 31 -6.10 -4.16 -6.16
C ALA A 31 -7.32 -4.04 -7.10
N ARG A 32 -7.91 -2.84 -7.23
CA ARG A 32 -9.23 -2.62 -7.85
C ARG A 32 -9.17 -1.69 -9.07
N PRO A 33 -8.95 -2.22 -10.30
CA PRO A 33 -8.90 -1.39 -11.52
C PRO A 33 -10.14 -0.52 -11.74
N ALA A 34 -11.34 -1.03 -11.45
CA ALA A 34 -12.57 -0.25 -11.59
C ALA A 34 -12.63 0.95 -10.62
N TYR A 35 -12.08 0.79 -9.41
CA TYR A 35 -11.95 1.88 -8.45
C TYR A 35 -10.94 2.91 -8.96
N GLN A 36 -9.78 2.48 -9.44
CA GLN A 36 -8.75 3.39 -9.97
C GLN A 36 -9.27 4.20 -11.17
N GLN A 37 -9.97 3.57 -12.10
CA GLN A 37 -10.57 4.27 -13.23
C GLN A 37 -11.62 5.31 -12.78
N ARG A 38 -12.44 4.96 -11.78
CA ARG A 38 -13.51 5.82 -11.29
C ARG A 38 -12.99 6.97 -10.42
N VAL A 39 -12.11 6.69 -9.47
CA VAL A 39 -11.64 7.63 -8.45
C VAL A 39 -10.39 8.37 -8.93
N TRP A 40 -9.39 7.67 -9.45
CA TRP A 40 -8.10 8.29 -9.80
C TRP A 40 -8.13 8.99 -11.15
N LEU A 41 -8.87 8.46 -12.14
CA LEU A 41 -8.93 9.08 -13.48
C LEU A 41 -10.15 9.98 -13.68
N ALA A 42 -11.33 9.53 -13.24
CA ALA A 42 -12.58 10.26 -13.48
C ALA A 42 -12.97 11.20 -12.32
N ASP A 43 -12.26 11.14 -11.19
CA ASP A 43 -12.55 11.89 -9.95
C ASP A 43 -14.02 11.75 -9.48
N ILE A 44 -14.64 10.60 -9.77
CA ILE A 44 -15.99 10.27 -9.34
C ILE A 44 -15.89 9.60 -7.97
N ARG A 45 -16.12 10.36 -6.90
CA ARG A 45 -15.96 9.91 -5.51
C ARG A 45 -17.29 9.61 -4.83
N GLU A 46 -17.36 8.48 -4.15
CA GLU A 46 -18.41 8.13 -3.20
C GLU A 46 -17.93 8.42 -1.76
N PRO A 47 -18.84 8.56 -0.77
CA PRO A 47 -18.42 8.71 0.63
C PRO A 47 -17.50 7.57 1.07
N GLY A 48 -16.25 7.91 1.42
CA GLY A 48 -15.20 6.95 1.77
C GLY A 48 -14.06 6.84 0.75
N ASP A 49 -14.24 7.37 -0.46
CA ASP A 49 -13.19 7.43 -1.48
C ASP A 49 -12.29 8.65 -1.26
N VAL A 50 -11.15 8.45 -0.61
CA VAL A 50 -10.28 9.54 -0.15
C VAL A 50 -8.92 9.58 -0.82
N ASP A 51 -8.57 8.61 -1.66
CA ASP A 51 -7.22 8.45 -2.21
C ASP A 51 -7.10 8.78 -3.71
N ASP A 52 -5.84 8.85 -4.15
CA ASP A 52 -5.32 8.84 -5.52
C ASP A 52 -4.02 8.02 -5.51
N LEU A 53 -3.36 7.82 -6.67
CA LEU A 53 -2.13 7.04 -6.70
C LEU A 53 -1.03 7.66 -5.83
N THR A 54 -0.85 8.98 -5.87
CA THR A 54 0.16 9.68 -5.08
C THR A 54 -0.02 9.43 -3.59
N MET A 55 -1.24 9.58 -3.06
CA MET A 55 -1.56 9.30 -1.67
C MET A 55 -1.27 7.83 -1.32
N VAL A 56 -1.62 6.91 -2.21
CA VAL A 56 -1.35 5.48 -2.03
C VAL A 56 0.14 5.20 -1.91
N ILE A 57 0.96 5.75 -2.80
CA ILE A 57 2.42 5.57 -2.75
C ILE A 57 2.98 6.18 -1.47
N ASN A 58 2.60 7.40 -1.12
CA ASN A 58 3.11 8.08 0.07
C ASN A 58 2.82 7.29 1.36
N ILE A 59 1.59 6.80 1.54
CA ILE A 59 1.23 6.02 2.74
C ILE A 59 2.00 4.69 2.79
N LEU A 60 2.17 4.02 1.65
CA LEU A 60 2.93 2.77 1.59
C LEU A 60 4.43 2.98 1.82
N ASP A 61 4.97 4.15 1.48
CA ASP A 61 6.36 4.51 1.72
C ASP A 61 6.60 4.97 3.17
N ASP A 62 5.71 5.81 3.73
CA ASP A 62 5.76 6.28 5.12
C ASP A 62 5.70 5.13 6.14
N THR A 63 5.04 4.03 5.77
CA THR A 63 4.98 2.80 6.58
C THR A 63 6.16 1.85 6.34
N ARG A 64 7.11 2.23 5.47
CA ARG A 64 8.31 1.48 5.06
C ARG A 64 8.06 0.11 4.45
N VAL A 65 6.80 -0.26 4.20
CA VAL A 65 6.43 -1.58 3.67
C VAL A 65 6.87 -1.78 2.22
N LEU A 66 7.16 -0.70 1.48
CA LEU A 66 7.77 -0.78 0.15
C LEU A 66 9.30 -0.80 0.21
N GLU A 67 9.90 0.07 1.03
CA GLU A 67 11.35 0.25 1.14
C GLU A 67 12.04 -0.94 1.82
N ASP A 68 11.55 -1.35 2.98
CA ASP A 68 12.14 -2.41 3.81
C ASP A 68 11.07 -3.34 4.42
N PRO A 69 10.38 -4.16 3.58
CA PRO A 69 9.32 -5.06 4.04
C PRO A 69 9.71 -5.97 5.22
N GLU A 70 10.93 -6.50 5.26
CA GLU A 70 11.41 -7.38 6.32
C GLU A 70 11.70 -6.64 7.61
N GLY A 71 12.26 -5.43 7.51
CA GLY A 71 12.58 -4.61 8.67
C GLY A 71 11.35 -4.21 9.48
N VAL A 72 10.18 -4.17 8.85
CA VAL A 72 8.90 -3.83 9.50
C VAL A 72 8.06 -5.07 9.88
N VAL A 73 8.64 -6.27 9.87
CA VAL A 73 7.97 -7.47 10.40
C VAL A 73 7.94 -7.41 11.92
N GLY A 74 6.74 -7.47 12.49
CA GLY A 74 6.45 -7.23 13.90
C GLY A 74 6.01 -5.79 14.18
N GLU A 75 6.35 -4.85 13.30
CA GLU A 75 5.95 -3.43 13.41
C GLU A 75 4.64 -3.15 12.66
N VAL A 76 4.59 -3.45 11.36
CA VAL A 76 3.44 -3.21 10.47
C VAL A 76 2.98 -4.50 9.79
N LEU A 77 3.93 -5.35 9.39
CA LEU A 77 3.69 -6.66 8.79
C LEU A 77 3.75 -7.74 9.86
N ARG A 78 2.84 -8.72 9.84
CA ARG A 78 2.79 -9.77 10.87
C ARG A 78 3.89 -10.82 10.72
N ASN A 79 4.30 -11.10 9.49
CA ASN A 79 5.17 -12.24 9.21
C ASN A 79 5.89 -12.12 7.86
N GLN A 80 6.82 -13.04 7.63
CA GLN A 80 7.67 -13.12 6.44
C GLN A 80 6.89 -13.37 5.13
N ASN A 81 5.67 -13.91 5.18
CA ASN A 81 4.87 -14.08 3.97
C ASN A 81 4.32 -12.74 3.48
N GLU A 82 3.87 -11.87 4.39
CA GLU A 82 3.44 -10.52 4.06
C GLU A 82 4.61 -9.70 3.50
N ALA A 83 5.78 -9.75 4.16
CA ALA A 83 6.99 -9.07 3.67
C ALA A 83 7.39 -9.51 2.25
N ARG A 84 7.32 -10.82 1.96
CA ARG A 84 7.59 -11.34 0.61
C ARG A 84 6.59 -10.83 -0.42
N ALA A 85 5.31 -10.75 -0.06
CA ALA A 85 4.28 -10.25 -0.97
C ALA A 85 4.44 -8.75 -1.25
N MET A 86 4.85 -7.97 -0.25
CA MET A 86 5.20 -6.56 -0.43
C MET A 86 6.44 -6.39 -1.29
N ARG A 87 7.50 -7.20 -1.12
CA ARG A 87 8.67 -7.14 -2.01
C ARG A 87 8.31 -7.42 -3.48
N GLU A 88 7.40 -8.36 -3.73
CA GLU A 88 6.93 -8.63 -5.09
C GLU A 88 6.23 -7.40 -5.68
N LEU A 89 5.38 -6.73 -4.90
CA LEU A 89 4.78 -5.46 -5.30
C LEU A 89 5.84 -4.39 -5.59
N THR A 90 6.80 -4.18 -4.68
CA THR A 90 7.90 -3.22 -4.84
C THR A 90 8.69 -3.47 -6.13
N SER A 91 8.99 -4.74 -6.44
CA SER A 91 9.76 -5.12 -7.64
C SER A 91 9.10 -4.74 -8.97
N LEU A 92 7.77 -4.52 -8.96
CA LEU A 92 7.00 -4.10 -10.12
C LEU A 92 6.74 -2.59 -10.10
N LEU A 93 6.57 -2.01 -8.91
CA LEU A 93 6.16 -0.64 -8.72
C LEU A 93 7.33 0.35 -8.84
N TYR A 94 8.48 0.06 -8.21
CA TYR A 94 9.64 0.95 -8.27
C TYR A 94 10.16 1.18 -9.69
N PRO A 95 10.30 0.16 -10.57
CA PRO A 95 10.69 0.43 -11.95
C PRO A 95 9.69 1.30 -12.73
N LEU A 96 8.41 1.32 -12.34
CA LEU A 96 7.42 2.22 -12.92
C LEU A 96 7.59 3.64 -12.37
N ILE A 97 7.79 3.78 -11.06
CA ILE A 97 8.03 5.07 -10.41
C ILE A 97 9.32 5.70 -10.92
N ASP A 98 10.41 4.94 -11.05
CA ASP A 98 11.69 5.42 -11.58
C ASP A 98 11.57 5.92 -13.02
N GLU A 99 10.70 5.29 -13.83
CA GLU A 99 10.51 5.64 -15.23
C GLU A 99 9.55 6.82 -15.43
N LEU A 100 8.44 6.84 -14.70
CA LEU A 100 7.35 7.79 -14.89
C LEU A 100 7.44 9.00 -13.95
N GLY A 101 8.08 8.86 -12.79
CA GLY A 101 8.23 9.92 -11.78
C GLY A 101 6.89 10.56 -11.41
N GLU A 102 6.83 11.88 -11.51
CA GLU A 102 5.63 12.70 -11.20
C GLU A 102 4.58 12.70 -12.34
N ALA A 103 4.60 11.71 -13.23
CA ALA A 103 3.57 11.58 -14.27
C ALA A 103 2.18 11.41 -13.67
N PRO A 104 1.12 11.86 -14.35
CA PRO A 104 -0.25 11.71 -13.86
C PRO A 104 -0.66 10.23 -13.80
N ASP A 105 -1.62 9.91 -12.92
CA ASP A 105 -2.17 8.57 -12.71
C ASP A 105 -2.57 7.88 -14.02
N SER A 106 -3.05 8.64 -15.02
CA SER A 106 -3.39 8.12 -16.34
C SER A 106 -2.24 7.45 -17.07
N GLU A 107 -1.00 7.95 -16.90
CA GLU A 107 0.18 7.36 -17.54
C GLU A 107 0.61 6.06 -16.85
N TYR A 108 0.53 6.02 -15.52
CA TYR A 108 0.72 4.79 -14.75
C TYR A 108 -0.30 3.71 -15.16
N LEU A 109 -1.59 4.06 -15.20
CA LEU A 109 -2.67 3.13 -15.54
C LEU A 109 -2.63 2.68 -17.02
N ALA A 110 -2.08 3.49 -17.92
CA ALA A 110 -1.89 3.13 -19.32
C ALA A 110 -0.69 2.19 -19.55
N SER A 111 0.19 2.04 -18.57
CA SER A 111 1.36 1.17 -18.65
C SER A 111 0.97 -0.29 -18.85
N ARG A 112 1.59 -0.97 -19.81
CA ARG A 112 1.40 -2.41 -20.03
C ARG A 112 1.84 -3.26 -18.83
N ARG A 113 2.64 -2.70 -17.91
CA ARG A 113 3.07 -3.35 -16.66
C ARG A 113 2.06 -3.18 -15.53
N TRP A 114 1.13 -2.21 -15.62
CA TRP A 114 0.17 -1.92 -14.56
C TRP A 114 -0.69 -3.12 -14.12
N PRO A 115 -1.17 -4.00 -15.01
CA PRO A 115 -1.93 -5.18 -14.59
C PRO A 115 -1.14 -6.11 -13.64
N ALA A 116 0.20 -6.16 -13.75
CA ALA A 116 1.03 -6.94 -12.85
C ALA A 116 1.10 -6.32 -11.44
N VAL A 117 1.19 -4.98 -11.35
CA VAL A 117 1.12 -4.23 -10.09
C VAL A 117 -0.20 -4.53 -9.37
N VAL A 118 -1.31 -4.47 -10.10
CA VAL A 118 -2.64 -4.77 -9.54
C VAL A 118 -2.71 -6.19 -8.98
N GLU A 119 -2.17 -7.20 -9.69
CA GLU A 119 -2.19 -8.58 -9.19
C GLU A 119 -1.25 -8.79 -8.00
N ALA A 120 -0.08 -8.15 -7.98
CA ALA A 120 0.80 -8.16 -6.82
C ALA A 120 0.13 -7.51 -5.60
N ALA A 121 -0.57 -6.38 -5.78
CA ALA A 121 -1.33 -5.74 -4.71
C ALA A 121 -2.45 -6.64 -4.17
N ARG A 122 -3.16 -7.38 -5.04
CA ARG A 122 -4.14 -8.38 -4.59
C ARG A 122 -3.49 -9.51 -3.80
N LYS A 123 -2.30 -9.96 -4.20
CA LYS A 123 -1.56 -11.00 -3.49
C LYS A 123 -1.12 -10.52 -2.11
N ALA A 124 -0.57 -9.31 -2.03
CA ALA A 124 -0.22 -8.66 -0.77
C ALA A 124 -1.45 -8.51 0.14
N LEU A 125 -2.56 -7.99 -0.38
CA LEU A 125 -3.81 -7.85 0.36
C LEU A 125 -4.32 -9.19 0.92
N ARG A 126 -4.30 -10.26 0.10
CA ARG A 126 -4.69 -11.62 0.54
C ARG A 126 -3.78 -12.16 1.63
N SER A 127 -2.49 -11.79 1.64
CA SER A 127 -1.55 -12.25 2.65
C SER A 127 -1.74 -11.56 4.01
N MET A 128 -2.37 -10.39 4.03
CA MET A 128 -2.63 -9.58 5.22
C MET A 128 -4.02 -9.77 5.83
N ALA A 129 -4.89 -10.55 5.15
CA ALA A 129 -6.25 -10.87 5.57
C ALA A 129 -6.33 -11.71 6.86
#